data_AF-A0A0N1GRR3-F1
#
_entry.id   AF-A0A0N1GRR3-F1
#
_cell.length_a   1.000
_cell.length_b   1.000
_cell.length_c   1.000
_cell.angle_alpha   90.00
_cell.angle_beta   90.00
_cell.angle_gamma   90.00
#
_symmetry.space_group_name_H-M   'P 1'
#
loop_
_entity.id
_entity.type
_entity.pdbx_description
1 polymer ?
#
loop_
_entity_poly.entity_id
_entity_poly.type
_entity_poly.pdbx_seq_one_letter_code
_entity_poly.pdbx_strand_id
1 'polypeptide(L)'
;MSMWLALVKIDPALLAALQEHPESVGALFFEDDVPEPLVSGVDPTADSFHYDYRLLSDMAEGRSEAEKGTPKWHTAYPWLARATGEDCSAIEGSEFGYGPAYFLTPHEVGQVAAGLAGEHWTHRNSAAHWNDEAEERDFDDLVPFFAKAAAEGKAILGGVH
;
A
#
# COMPACT_ATOMS: atom_id res chain seq x y z
N MET A 1 -1.10 1.94 20.89
CA MET A 1 -0.39 2.28 19.64
C MET A 1 -1.12 1.59 18.50
N SER A 2 -1.71 2.37 17.60
CA SER A 2 -2.26 1.85 16.34
C SER A 2 -1.11 1.53 15.39
N MET A 3 -1.27 0.58 14.48
CA MET A 3 -0.32 0.34 13.38
C MET A 3 -1.13 0.40 12.10
N TRP A 4 -0.93 1.46 11.32
CA TRP A 4 -1.66 1.69 10.09
C TRP A 4 -0.74 1.44 8.91
N LEU A 5 -1.21 0.63 7.96
CA LEU A 5 -0.63 0.54 6.63
C LEU A 5 -1.10 1.77 5.86
N ALA A 6 -0.16 2.56 5.37
CA ALA A 6 -0.42 3.69 4.49
C ALA A 6 0.19 3.40 3.12
N LEU A 7 -0.60 3.58 2.06
CA LEU A 7 -0.19 3.42 0.67
C LEU A 7 -0.61 4.65 -0.12
N VAL A 8 0.23 5.10 -1.04
CA VAL A 8 -0.10 6.19 -1.98
C VAL A 8 0.36 5.85 -3.39
N LYS A 9 -0.52 6.09 -4.37
CA LYS A 9 -0.18 6.03 -5.80
C LYS A 9 0.55 7.31 -6.18
N ILE A 10 1.73 7.16 -6.79
CA ILE A 10 2.54 8.29 -7.22
C ILE A 10 2.99 8.15 -8.67
N ASP A 11 3.24 9.27 -9.32
CA ASP A 11 3.87 9.25 -10.63
C ASP A 11 5.31 8.73 -10.54
N PRO A 12 5.81 7.99 -11.54
CA PRO A 12 7.19 7.48 -11.53
C PRO A 12 8.25 8.58 -11.40
N ALA A 13 7.98 9.78 -11.95
CA ALA A 13 8.86 10.93 -11.81
C ALA A 13 8.94 11.44 -10.36
N LEU A 14 7.82 11.38 -9.62
CA LEU A 14 7.79 11.73 -8.21
C LEU A 14 8.55 10.69 -7.37
N LEU A 15 8.40 9.39 -7.68
CA LEU A 15 9.20 8.35 -7.02
C LEU A 15 10.71 8.61 -7.14
N ALA A 16 11.18 8.94 -8.35
CA ALA A 16 12.59 9.25 -8.57
C ALA A 16 13.03 10.47 -7.75
N ALA A 17 12.21 11.52 -7.67
CA ALA A 17 12.51 12.69 -6.84
C ALA A 17 12.59 12.35 -5.34
N LEU A 18 11.70 11.51 -4.82
CA LEU A 18 11.71 11.08 -3.42
C LEU A 18 12.91 10.19 -3.08
N GLN A 19 13.43 9.43 -4.04
CA GLN A 19 14.67 8.67 -3.86
C GLN A 19 15.90 9.59 -3.74
N GLU A 20 15.87 10.76 -4.37
CA GLU A 20 16.90 11.80 -4.24
C GLU A 20 16.70 12.68 -3.00
N HIS A 21 15.45 12.82 -2.55
CA HIS A 21 15.00 13.66 -1.43
C HIS A 21 14.15 12.88 -0.41
N PRO A 22 14.74 11.89 0.29
CA PRO A 22 14.00 10.97 1.17
C PRO A 22 13.30 11.67 2.35
N GLU A 23 13.77 12.85 2.76
CA GLU A 23 13.15 13.70 3.78
C GLU A 23 11.75 14.20 3.39
N SER A 24 11.42 14.19 2.09
CA SER A 24 10.14 14.68 1.57
C SER A 24 9.02 13.63 1.63
N VAL A 25 9.33 12.39 2.03
CA VAL A 25 8.36 11.29 2.10
C VAL A 25 7.22 11.60 3.08
N GLY A 26 7.52 12.20 4.23
CA GLY A 26 6.52 12.49 5.27
C GLY A 26 5.39 13.39 4.78
N ALA A 27 5.69 14.34 3.89
CA ALA A 27 4.72 15.29 3.34
C ALA A 27 3.62 14.63 2.48
N LEU A 28 3.80 13.38 2.05
CA LEU A 28 2.77 12.63 1.31
C LEU A 28 1.72 11.97 2.20
N PHE A 29 2.01 11.82 3.49
CA PHE A 29 1.19 11.04 4.41
C PHE A 29 0.74 11.83 5.65
N PHE A 30 1.42 12.92 5.99
CA PHE A 30 1.12 13.74 7.16
C PHE A 30 0.81 15.19 6.74
N GLU A 31 -0.43 15.63 6.95
CA GLU A 31 -0.92 16.96 6.56
C GLU A 31 -0.18 18.12 7.26
N ASP A 32 0.43 17.87 8.43
CA ASP A 32 1.14 18.88 9.22
C ASP A 32 2.54 19.25 8.68
N ASP A 33 3.10 18.45 7.76
CA ASP A 33 4.47 18.58 7.25
C ASP A 33 4.52 19.00 5.77
N VAL A 34 3.47 19.65 5.24
CA VAL A 34 3.40 20.04 3.82
C VAL A 34 4.01 21.43 3.59
N PRO A 35 5.25 21.57 3.08
CA PRO A 35 5.64 22.78 2.40
C PRO A 35 4.91 22.84 1.04
N GLU A 36 3.99 23.80 0.89
CA GLU A 36 3.49 24.17 -0.45
C GLU A 36 4.70 24.57 -1.34
N PRO A 37 4.85 24.08 -2.59
CA PRO A 37 3.94 23.26 -3.39
C PRO A 37 4.63 21.95 -3.82
N LEU A 38 4.82 20.98 -2.91
CA LEU A 38 5.71 19.85 -3.21
C LEU A 38 5.09 18.59 -3.82
N VAL A 39 3.77 18.52 -4.06
CA VAL A 39 3.22 17.34 -4.76
C VAL A 39 2.10 17.66 -5.75
N SER A 40 2.43 18.37 -6.83
CA SER A 40 1.55 18.44 -8.00
C SER A 40 1.30 17.03 -8.55
N GLY A 41 0.07 16.51 -8.48
CA GLY A 41 -0.34 15.28 -9.18
C GLY A 41 -0.76 14.09 -8.30
N VAL A 42 -0.85 14.28 -6.97
CA VAL A 42 -1.44 13.29 -6.04
C VAL A 42 -2.77 13.83 -5.54
N ASP A 43 -3.84 13.05 -5.70
CA ASP A 43 -5.14 13.30 -5.10
C ASP A 43 -5.21 12.56 -3.75
N PRO A 44 -5.21 13.25 -2.60
CA PRO A 44 -5.12 12.62 -1.28
C PRO A 44 -6.22 11.59 -1.03
N THR A 45 -7.40 11.77 -1.62
CA THR A 45 -8.56 10.89 -1.42
C THR A 45 -8.54 9.74 -2.41
N ALA A 46 -8.29 10.01 -3.70
CA ALA A 46 -8.34 9.00 -4.75
C ALA A 46 -7.07 8.14 -4.84
N ASP A 47 -5.94 8.68 -4.37
CA ASP A 47 -4.62 8.06 -4.50
C ASP A 47 -4.06 7.44 -3.23
N SER A 48 -4.72 7.61 -2.08
CA SER A 48 -4.30 6.97 -0.83
C SER A 48 -5.14 5.75 -0.46
N PHE A 49 -4.54 4.83 0.28
CA PHE A 49 -5.20 3.72 0.95
C PHE A 49 -4.61 3.58 2.36
N HIS A 50 -5.49 3.54 3.36
CA HIS A 50 -5.13 3.36 4.76
C HIS A 50 -5.92 2.20 5.35
N TYR A 51 -5.23 1.31 6.06
CA TYR A 51 -5.87 0.18 6.72
C TYR A 51 -5.15 -0.24 7.99
N ASP A 52 -5.88 -0.75 8.99
CA ASP A 52 -5.28 -1.27 10.21
C ASP A 52 -4.43 -2.51 9.87
N TYR A 53 -3.11 -2.37 10.01
CA TYR A 53 -2.15 -3.42 9.67
C TYR A 53 -2.30 -4.65 10.57
N ARG A 54 -2.72 -4.48 11.83
CA ARG A 54 -2.96 -5.61 12.73
C ARG A 54 -4.16 -6.40 12.30
N LEU A 55 -5.25 -5.72 11.95
CA LEU A 55 -6.44 -6.39 11.44
C LEU A 55 -6.15 -7.15 10.14
N LEU A 56 -5.31 -6.58 9.26
CA LEU A 56 -4.83 -7.28 8.06
C LEU A 56 -4.03 -8.53 8.42
N SER A 57 -3.06 -8.40 9.32
CA SER A 57 -2.22 -9.52 9.74
C SER A 57 -3.05 -10.63 10.38
N ASP A 58 -3.97 -10.31 11.30
CA ASP A 58 -4.83 -11.29 11.97
C ASP A 58 -5.71 -12.04 10.96
N MET A 59 -6.27 -11.33 9.97
CA MET A 59 -7.06 -11.94 8.89
C MET A 59 -6.20 -12.86 8.02
N ALA A 60 -4.99 -12.43 7.66
CA ALA A 60 -4.07 -13.20 6.84
C ALA A 60 -3.55 -14.45 7.56
N GLU A 61 -3.24 -14.33 8.85
CA GLU A 61 -2.88 -15.44 9.74
C GLU A 61 -4.01 -16.47 9.83
N GLY A 62 -5.23 -16.04 10.14
CA GLY A 62 -6.38 -16.92 10.25
C GLY A 62 -6.68 -17.66 8.94
N ARG A 63 -6.61 -16.97 7.80
CA ARG A 63 -6.78 -17.59 6.48
C ARG A 63 -5.65 -18.57 6.16
N SER A 64 -4.41 -18.19 6.43
CA SER A 64 -3.22 -19.04 6.23
C SER A 64 -3.31 -20.31 7.07
N GLU A 65 -3.74 -20.21 8.32
CA GLU A 65 -3.92 -21.36 9.20
C GLU A 65 -5.01 -22.29 8.66
N ALA A 66 -6.15 -21.74 8.23
CA ALA A 66 -7.26 -22.51 7.69
C ALA A 66 -6.96 -23.20 6.35
N GLU A 67 -6.28 -22.52 5.42
CA GLU A 67 -6.04 -23.01 4.06
C GLU A 67 -4.73 -23.77 3.89
N LYS A 68 -3.70 -23.41 4.67
CA LYS A 68 -2.32 -23.91 4.50
C LYS A 68 -1.79 -24.62 5.75
N GLY A 69 -2.52 -24.60 6.86
CA GLY A 69 -2.11 -25.25 8.11
C GLY A 69 -0.93 -24.58 8.80
N THR A 70 -0.72 -23.28 8.56
CA THR A 70 0.36 -22.50 9.17
C THR A 70 -0.10 -21.07 9.44
N PRO A 71 0.25 -20.46 10.59
CA PRO A 71 -0.01 -19.04 10.83
C PRO A 71 0.97 -18.12 10.09
N LYS A 72 2.00 -18.66 9.42
CA LYS A 72 3.02 -17.87 8.73
C LYS A 72 2.52 -17.31 7.39
N TRP A 73 1.60 -16.35 7.45
CA TRP A 73 0.88 -15.84 6.28
C TRP A 73 1.81 -15.21 5.23
N HIS A 74 2.88 -14.52 5.63
CA HIS A 74 3.87 -13.92 4.72
C HIS A 74 4.47 -14.92 3.73
N THR A 75 4.61 -16.19 4.15
CA THR A 75 5.10 -17.27 3.28
C THR A 75 4.00 -17.97 2.50
N ALA A 76 2.76 -17.97 3.03
CA ALA A 76 1.61 -18.57 2.39
C ALA A 76 1.03 -17.70 1.26
N TYR A 77 1.18 -16.38 1.40
CA TYR A 77 0.61 -15.33 0.53
C TYR A 77 1.69 -14.28 0.22
N PRO A 78 2.70 -14.63 -0.59
CA PRO A 78 3.83 -13.75 -0.89
C PRO A 78 3.43 -12.44 -1.59
N TRP A 79 2.33 -12.41 -2.34
CA TRP A 79 1.87 -11.18 -3.00
C TRP A 79 1.17 -10.24 -2.04
N LEU A 80 0.41 -10.76 -1.06
CA LEU A 80 -0.06 -9.92 0.06
C LEU A 80 1.13 -9.39 0.86
N ALA A 81 2.13 -10.22 1.16
CA ALA A 81 3.31 -9.80 1.90
C ALA A 81 4.04 -8.66 1.16
N ARG A 82 4.22 -8.82 -0.15
CA ARG A 82 4.82 -7.78 -1.00
C ARG A 82 3.96 -6.52 -1.07
N ALA A 83 2.64 -6.65 -1.13
CA ALA A 83 1.73 -5.50 -1.13
C ALA A 83 1.82 -4.66 0.16
N THR A 84 2.30 -5.26 1.25
CA THR A 84 2.48 -4.60 2.55
C THR A 84 3.92 -4.28 2.90
N GLY A 85 4.86 -4.41 1.95
CA GLY A 85 6.25 -3.96 2.10
C GLY A 85 7.29 -5.05 2.28
N GLU A 86 6.91 -6.33 2.36
CA GLU A 86 7.87 -7.43 2.43
C GLU A 86 8.63 -7.56 1.11
N ASP A 87 9.95 -7.75 1.19
CA ASP A 87 10.85 -7.86 0.03
C ASP A 87 10.75 -6.69 -0.98
N CYS A 88 10.31 -5.51 -0.52
CA CYS A 88 10.25 -4.29 -1.32
C CYS A 88 11.54 -3.47 -1.22
N SER A 89 11.76 -2.61 -2.21
CA SER A 89 12.85 -1.64 -2.12
C SER A 89 12.45 -0.51 -1.16
N ALA A 90 13.39 -0.04 -0.35
CA ALA A 90 13.19 1.06 0.58
C ALA A 90 13.69 2.39 0.00
N ILE A 91 13.06 3.49 0.38
CA ILE A 91 13.64 4.84 0.27
C ILE A 91 14.53 5.03 1.51
N GLU A 92 15.80 4.71 1.36
CA GLU A 92 16.80 4.84 2.43
C GLU A 92 16.88 6.28 2.95
N GLY A 93 16.94 6.44 4.27
CA GLY A 93 16.98 7.76 4.92
C GLY A 93 15.62 8.44 5.08
N SER A 94 14.53 7.84 4.61
CA SER A 94 13.18 8.29 4.97
C SER A 94 12.82 7.83 6.39
N GLU A 95 12.08 8.66 7.12
CA GLU A 95 11.50 8.31 8.42
C GLU A 95 9.98 8.20 8.26
N PHE A 96 9.44 6.99 8.39
CA PHE A 96 8.01 6.70 8.26
C PHE A 96 7.53 5.80 9.40
N GLY A 97 7.20 6.41 10.55
CA GLY A 97 6.65 5.69 11.70
C GLY A 97 7.55 4.56 12.22
N TYR A 98 7.26 3.32 11.81
CA TYR A 98 7.97 2.11 12.25
C TYR A 98 9.16 1.70 11.36
N GLY A 99 9.49 2.44 10.30
CA GLY A 99 10.64 2.15 9.44
C GLY A 99 10.81 3.15 8.29
N PRO A 100 11.71 2.88 7.32
CA PRO A 100 11.73 3.64 6.08
C PRO A 100 10.48 3.32 5.25
N ALA A 101 10.05 4.26 4.41
CA ALA A 101 9.03 3.96 3.42
C ALA A 101 9.60 2.99 2.37
N TYR A 102 8.75 2.09 1.89
CA TYR A 102 9.05 1.20 0.78
C TYR A 102 8.34 1.66 -0.48
N PHE A 103 8.82 1.19 -1.63
CA PHE A 103 8.19 1.48 -2.91
C PHE A 103 8.10 0.25 -3.81
N LEU A 104 7.15 0.33 -4.74
CA LEU A 104 6.98 -0.57 -5.87
C LEU A 104 6.99 0.26 -7.15
N THR A 105 7.84 -0.12 -8.09
CA THR A 105 7.85 0.46 -9.45
C THR A 105 6.55 0.11 -10.19
N PRO A 106 6.16 0.84 -11.26
CA PRO A 106 4.94 0.54 -12.00
C PRO A 106 4.88 -0.91 -12.52
N HIS A 107 6.03 -1.47 -12.90
CA HIS A 107 6.13 -2.86 -13.30
C HIS A 107 5.80 -3.82 -12.15
N GLU A 108 6.36 -3.59 -10.96
CA GLU A 108 6.11 -4.40 -9.77
C GLU A 108 4.67 -4.25 -9.26
N VAL A 109 4.10 -3.05 -9.35
CA VAL A 109 2.68 -2.80 -9.04
C VAL A 109 1.78 -3.71 -9.89
N GLY A 110 2.08 -3.85 -11.20
CA GLY A 110 1.38 -4.77 -12.08
C GLY A 110 1.52 -6.25 -11.66
N GLN A 111 2.70 -6.65 -11.19
CA GLN A 111 2.94 -8.01 -10.68
C GLN A 111 2.18 -8.27 -9.38
N VAL A 112 2.19 -7.32 -8.45
CA VAL A 112 1.46 -7.41 -7.19
C VAL A 112 -0.05 -7.45 -7.44
N ALA A 113 -0.59 -6.60 -8.31
CA ALA A 113 -2.01 -6.61 -8.66
C ALA A 113 -2.45 -7.98 -9.21
N ALA A 114 -1.69 -8.55 -10.14
CA ALA A 114 -1.96 -9.87 -10.69
C ALA A 114 -1.82 -10.99 -9.64
N GLY A 115 -0.81 -10.87 -8.77
CA GLY A 115 -0.53 -11.82 -7.70
C GLY A 115 -1.61 -11.86 -6.63
N LEU A 116 -2.07 -10.70 -6.16
CA LEU A 116 -3.18 -10.58 -5.21
C LEU A 116 -4.47 -11.20 -5.75
N ALA A 117 -4.76 -10.98 -7.03
CA ALA A 117 -5.89 -11.63 -7.70
C ALA A 117 -5.72 -13.16 -7.78
N GLY A 118 -4.51 -13.64 -8.05
CA GLY A 118 -4.16 -15.06 -8.07
C GLY A 118 -4.21 -15.74 -6.69
N GLU A 119 -3.97 -14.99 -5.61
CA GLU A 119 -4.13 -15.44 -4.22
C GLU A 119 -5.59 -15.37 -3.73
N HIS A 120 -6.51 -14.92 -4.59
CA HIS A 120 -7.93 -14.79 -4.29
C HIS A 120 -8.22 -13.86 -3.09
N TRP A 121 -7.44 -12.80 -2.93
CA TRP A 121 -7.73 -11.74 -1.94
C TRP A 121 -8.93 -10.86 -2.33
N THR A 122 -9.45 -11.03 -3.55
CA THR A 122 -10.75 -10.51 -3.95
C THR A 122 -11.87 -11.45 -3.47
N HIS A 123 -12.54 -11.13 -2.36
CA HIS A 123 -13.67 -11.95 -1.90
C HIS A 123 -15.04 -11.46 -2.40
N ARG A 124 -15.81 -12.42 -2.94
CA ARG A 124 -17.29 -12.54 -2.96
C ARG A 124 -18.15 -11.25 -2.94
N ASN A 125 -18.72 -10.91 -4.10
CA ASN A 125 -20.04 -10.26 -4.28
C ASN A 125 -20.36 -8.94 -3.52
N SER A 126 -19.45 -8.36 -2.75
CA SER A 126 -19.54 -6.95 -2.38
C SER A 126 -19.10 -6.15 -3.61
N ALA A 127 -20.05 -5.49 -4.26
CA ALA A 127 -19.71 -4.42 -5.19
C ALA A 127 -18.81 -3.46 -4.41
N ALA A 128 -17.59 -3.25 -4.88
CA ALA A 128 -16.66 -2.30 -4.29
C ALA A 128 -17.39 -0.95 -4.15
N HIS A 129 -17.81 -0.61 -2.94
CA HIS A 129 -18.39 0.69 -2.66
C HIS A 129 -17.20 1.61 -2.46
N TRP A 130 -16.64 2.06 -3.59
CA TRP A 130 -15.79 3.23 -3.61
C TRP A 130 -16.67 4.41 -3.18
N ASN A 131 -16.70 4.67 -1.87
CA ASN A 131 -17.24 5.90 -1.36
C ASN A 131 -16.07 6.87 -1.25
N ASP A 132 -15.99 7.82 -2.17
CA ASP A 132 -14.94 8.85 -2.20
C ASP A 132 -14.97 9.74 -0.93
N GLU A 133 -15.92 9.53 -0.01
CA GLU A 133 -16.07 10.23 1.27
C GLU A 133 -15.68 9.38 2.50
N ALA A 134 -15.27 8.12 2.35
CA ALA A 134 -14.90 7.27 3.49
C ALA A 134 -13.42 7.44 3.87
N GLU A 135 -13.16 7.89 5.10
CA GLU A 135 -11.80 8.00 5.68
C GLU A 135 -11.16 6.62 5.94
N GLU A 136 -11.99 5.59 6.14
CA GLU A 136 -11.56 4.20 6.35
C GLU A 136 -11.89 3.38 5.10
N ARG A 137 -10.86 2.86 4.42
CA ARG A 137 -11.03 1.91 3.32
C ARG A 137 -11.12 0.50 3.88
N ASP A 138 -11.94 -0.35 3.26
CA ASP A 138 -12.06 -1.75 3.66
C ASP A 138 -10.90 -2.57 3.09
N PHE A 139 -10.60 -3.71 3.71
CA PHE A 139 -9.58 -4.65 3.19
C PHE A 139 -9.87 -5.06 1.74
N ASP A 140 -11.15 -5.17 1.38
CA ASP A 140 -11.62 -5.50 0.03
C ASP A 140 -11.17 -4.47 -1.03
N ASP A 141 -10.80 -3.24 -0.62
CA ASP A 141 -10.32 -2.19 -1.52
C ASP A 141 -8.83 -2.30 -1.86
N LEU A 142 -8.07 -3.17 -1.16
CA LEU A 142 -6.64 -3.34 -1.40
C LEU A 142 -6.36 -3.82 -2.84
N VAL A 143 -7.07 -4.85 -3.31
CA VAL A 143 -6.85 -5.36 -4.66
C VAL A 143 -7.29 -4.36 -5.74
N PRO A 144 -8.49 -3.75 -5.66
CA PRO A 144 -8.89 -2.65 -6.53
C PRO A 144 -7.89 -1.49 -6.56
N PHE A 145 -7.29 -1.13 -5.42
CA PHE A 145 -6.27 -0.08 -5.33
C PHE A 145 -5.04 -0.41 -6.18
N PHE A 146 -4.45 -1.60 -6.00
CA PHE A 146 -3.30 -2.05 -6.80
C PHE A 146 -3.66 -2.22 -8.29
N ALA A 147 -4.86 -2.71 -8.61
CA ALA A 147 -5.31 -2.84 -9.98
C ALA A 147 -5.47 -1.48 -10.68
N LYS A 148 -6.01 -0.48 -9.98
CA LYS A 148 -6.13 0.90 -10.48
C LYS A 148 -4.76 1.52 -10.68
N ALA A 149 -3.86 1.39 -9.71
CA ALA A 149 -2.48 1.87 -9.81
C ALA A 149 -1.74 1.26 -11.03
N ALA A 150 -1.90 -0.04 -11.24
CA ALA A 150 -1.31 -0.73 -12.40
C ALA A 150 -1.90 -0.23 -13.73
N ALA A 151 -3.21 -0.02 -13.80
CA ALA A 151 -3.87 0.50 -15.01
C ALA A 151 -3.46 1.94 -15.35
N GLU A 152 -3.20 2.75 -14.32
CA GLU A 152 -2.74 4.14 -14.45
C GLU A 152 -1.22 4.25 -14.68
N GLY A 153 -0.48 3.13 -14.60
CA GLY A 153 0.99 3.14 -14.71
C GLY A 153 1.69 3.85 -13.54
N LYS A 154 1.04 3.90 -12.38
CA LYS A 154 1.55 4.54 -11.17
C LYS A 154 2.52 3.62 -10.43
N ALA A 155 3.46 4.24 -9.72
CA ALA A 155 4.22 3.57 -8.67
C ALA A 155 3.41 3.61 -7.35
N ILE A 156 3.80 2.79 -6.38
CA ILE A 156 3.25 2.83 -5.03
C ILE A 156 4.38 3.14 -4.06
N LEU A 157 4.11 4.07 -3.15
CA LEU A 157 4.90 4.31 -1.96
C LEU A 157 4.07 3.86 -0.76
N GLY A 158 4.69 3.19 0.20
CA GLY A 158 3.98 2.70 1.36
C GLY A 158 4.84 2.60 2.62
N GLY A 159 4.18 2.40 3.74
CA GLY A 159 4.83 2.19 5.03
C GLY A 159 3.83 1.85 6.12
N VAL A 160 4.35 1.58 7.32
CA VAL A 160 3.55 1.33 8.52
C VAL A 160 3.91 2.36 9.59
N HIS A 161 2.91 3.06 10.14
CA HIS A 161 3.08 4.10 11.16
C HIS A 161 2.08 3.98 12.32
#